data_AF-A0A7C8Z6H5-F1
#
_entry.id   AF-A0A7C8Z6H5-F1
#
_cell.length_a   1.000
_cell.length_b   1.000
_cell.length_c   1.000
_cell.angle_alpha   90.00
_cell.angle_beta   90.00
_cell.angle_gamma   90.00
#
_symmetry.space_group_name_H-M   'P 1'
#
loop_
_entity.id
_entity.type
_entity.pdbx_description
1 polymer ?
#
loop_
_entity_poly.entity_id
_entity_poly.type
_entity_poly.pdbx_seq_one_letter_code
_entity_poly.pdbx_strand_id
1 'polypeptide(L)'
;PACHTALWETMLLFSKKFPTSWSYVNFQKIVSNRFWQFLRSGCYGSQQLSYPALVLFLDSLPSDTMERKEFFSDFFQNLWAGRNASHPSKADRMAFYLAIEECFLWCMNNASRHWNDADKTYHFRMYLV
;
A
#
# COMPACT_ATOMS: atom_id res chain seq x y z
N PRO A 1 -15.35 7.34 -8.92
CA PRO A 1 -14.29 7.24 -9.97
C PRO A 1 -13.58 8.58 -10.28
N ALA A 2 -14.30 9.63 -10.70
CA ALA A 2 -13.68 10.85 -11.26
C ALA A 2 -12.76 11.65 -10.31
N CYS A 3 -12.97 11.58 -8.99
CA CYS A 3 -12.14 12.30 -8.02
C CYS A 3 -10.89 11.53 -7.56
N HIS A 4 -10.74 10.24 -7.90
CA HIS A 4 -9.60 9.45 -7.43
C HIS A 4 -8.27 9.88 -8.04
N THR A 5 -8.28 10.46 -9.26
CA THR A 5 -7.07 11.03 -9.87
C THR A 5 -6.56 12.20 -9.04
N ALA A 6 -7.41 13.21 -8.82
CA ALA A 6 -7.07 14.36 -7.99
C ALA A 6 -6.70 13.95 -6.56
N LEU A 7 -7.35 12.93 -6.00
CA LEU A 7 -7.01 12.37 -4.68
C LEU A 7 -5.58 11.83 -4.66
N TRP A 8 -5.21 10.97 -5.61
CA TRP A 8 -3.88 10.38 -5.64
C TRP A 8 -2.81 11.40 -5.97
N GLU A 9 -3.04 12.29 -6.92
CA GLU A 9 -2.14 13.40 -7.24
C GLU A 9 -1.87 14.26 -6.00
N THR A 10 -2.93 14.64 -5.28
CA THR A 10 -2.80 15.44 -4.06
C THR A 10 -2.05 14.68 -2.98
N MET A 11 -2.40 13.41 -2.74
CA MET A 11 -1.80 12.58 -1.69
C MET A 11 -0.30 12.37 -1.95
N LEU A 12 0.07 11.99 -3.17
CA LEU A 12 1.46 11.73 -3.54
C LEU A 12 2.28 13.03 -3.57
N LEU A 13 1.73 14.12 -4.13
CA LEU A 13 2.40 15.42 -4.14
C LEU A 13 2.62 15.97 -2.73
N PHE A 14 1.60 15.87 -1.86
CA PHE A 14 1.71 16.27 -0.47
C PHE A 14 2.80 15.47 0.25
N SER A 15 2.79 14.15 0.11
CA SER A 15 3.77 13.25 0.73
C SER A 15 5.19 13.56 0.28
N LYS A 16 5.37 13.82 -1.02
CA LYS A 16 6.67 14.19 -1.59
C LYS A 16 7.16 15.56 -1.11
N LYS A 17 6.26 16.55 -1.04
CA LYS A 17 6.61 17.93 -0.68
C LYS A 17 6.83 18.09 0.83
N PHE A 18 6.17 17.27 1.64
CA PHE A 18 6.22 17.32 3.10
C PHE A 18 6.43 15.92 3.69
N PRO A 19 7.60 15.29 3.49
CA PRO A 19 7.84 13.91 3.92
C PRO A 19 7.74 13.71 5.44
N THR A 20 8.07 14.75 6.22
CA THR A 20 7.94 14.72 7.68
C THR A 20 6.51 14.87 8.16
N SER A 21 5.56 15.33 7.33
CA SER A 21 4.16 15.52 7.74
C SER A 21 3.51 14.25 8.26
N TRP A 22 3.93 13.09 7.75
CA TRP A 22 3.44 11.79 8.17
C TRP A 22 3.75 11.43 9.63
N SER A 23 4.83 11.95 10.22
CA SER A 23 5.15 11.71 11.64
C SER A 23 4.26 12.50 12.60
N TYR A 24 3.69 13.63 12.14
CA TYR A 24 2.74 14.44 12.92
C TYR A 24 1.30 13.95 12.81
N VAL A 25 1.00 13.09 11.82
CA VAL A 25 -0.31 12.50 11.63
C VAL A 25 -0.34 11.15 12.34
N ASN A 26 -1.32 10.94 13.22
CA ASN A 26 -1.61 9.59 13.69
C ASN A 26 -2.24 8.79 12.53
N PHE A 27 -1.38 8.24 11.67
CA PHE A 27 -1.76 7.54 10.46
C PHE A 27 -2.81 6.47 10.73
N GLN A 28 -2.65 5.71 11.81
CA GLN A 28 -3.60 4.68 12.19
C GLN A 28 -4.98 5.23 12.55
N LYS A 29 -5.01 6.28 13.36
CA LYS A 29 -6.29 6.83 13.80
C LYS A 29 -7.04 7.53 12.66
N ILE A 30 -6.31 8.21 11.77
CA ILE A 30 -6.88 9.16 10.82
C ILE A 30 -7.01 8.55 9.43
N VAL A 31 -6.00 7.83 8.97
CA VAL A 31 -5.86 7.41 7.57
C VAL A 31 -6.17 5.92 7.40
N SER A 32 -5.67 5.07 8.29
CA SER A 32 -5.71 3.62 8.08
C SER A 32 -7.13 3.08 7.98
N ASN A 33 -8.06 3.48 8.85
CA ASN A 33 -9.44 2.98 8.76
C ASN A 33 -10.12 3.29 7.42
N ARG A 34 -9.95 4.52 6.92
CA ARG A 34 -10.51 4.93 5.63
C ARG A 34 -9.79 4.24 4.48
N PHE A 35 -8.47 4.10 4.59
CA PHE A 35 -7.65 3.44 3.59
C PHE A 35 -7.95 1.93 3.49
N TRP A 36 -8.09 1.24 4.63
CA TRP A 36 -8.50 -0.16 4.70
C TRP A 36 -9.88 -0.38 4.11
N GLN A 37 -10.85 0.50 4.43
CA GLN A 37 -12.16 0.45 3.80
C GLN A 37 -12.09 0.67 2.28
N PHE A 38 -11.28 1.63 1.84
CA PHE A 38 -11.03 1.88 0.43
C PHE A 38 -10.48 0.64 -0.29
N LEU A 39 -9.48 -0.04 0.28
CA LEU A 39 -8.94 -1.29 -0.28
C LEU A 39 -10.00 -2.41 -0.32
N ARG A 40 -10.71 -2.63 0.79
CA ARG A 40 -11.77 -3.67 0.88
C ARG A 40 -12.91 -3.46 -0.11
N SER A 41 -13.14 -2.22 -0.53
CA SER A 41 -14.14 -1.88 -1.54
C SER A 41 -13.71 -2.12 -2.99
N GLY A 42 -12.49 -2.64 -3.23
CA GLY A 42 -11.89 -2.70 -4.56
C GLY A 42 -11.68 -1.31 -5.16
N CYS A 43 -11.21 -0.37 -4.33
CA CYS A 43 -10.97 1.02 -4.71
C CYS A 43 -12.21 1.72 -5.29
N TYR A 44 -13.43 1.33 -4.89
CA TYR A 44 -14.69 1.89 -5.38
C TYR A 44 -14.79 2.03 -6.91
N GLY A 45 -14.30 1.04 -7.66
CA GLY A 45 -14.36 1.07 -9.12
C GLY A 45 -13.25 1.87 -9.79
N SER A 46 -12.21 2.28 -9.05
CA SER A 46 -11.04 2.99 -9.58
C SER A 46 -9.78 2.12 -9.66
N GLN A 47 -9.94 0.80 -9.82
CA GLN A 47 -8.84 -0.18 -9.77
C GLN A 47 -7.66 0.18 -10.67
N GLN A 48 -7.89 0.42 -11.96
CA GLN A 48 -6.83 0.72 -12.92
C GLN A 48 -6.00 1.97 -12.60
N LEU A 49 -6.56 2.91 -11.83
CA LEU A 49 -5.85 4.11 -11.39
C LEU A 49 -5.22 3.92 -10.01
N SER A 50 -5.98 3.34 -9.08
CA SER A 50 -5.63 3.31 -7.68
C SER A 50 -4.63 2.23 -7.34
N TYR A 51 -4.67 1.08 -8.03
CA TYR A 51 -3.74 -0.01 -7.80
C TYR A 51 -2.28 0.39 -8.12
N PRO A 52 -1.97 1.00 -9.28
CA PRO A 52 -0.62 1.52 -9.54
C PRO A 52 -0.15 2.58 -8.54
N ALA A 53 -1.06 3.35 -7.94
CA ALA A 53 -0.71 4.37 -6.96
C ALA A 53 -0.33 3.80 -5.58
N LEU A 54 -0.68 2.54 -5.28
CA LEU A 54 -0.44 1.95 -3.96
C LEU A 54 1.05 1.81 -3.65
N VAL A 55 1.86 1.36 -4.61
CA VAL A 55 3.32 1.20 -4.38
C VAL A 55 4.00 2.55 -4.16
N LEU A 56 3.59 3.58 -4.90
CA LEU A 56 4.08 4.95 -4.73
C LEU A 56 3.67 5.52 -3.37
N PHE A 57 2.47 5.19 -2.91
CA PHE A 57 2.01 5.59 -1.60
C PHE A 57 2.82 4.92 -0.49
N LEU A 58 3.07 3.60 -0.60
CA LEU A 58 3.93 2.88 0.34
C LEU A 58 5.34 3.50 0.39
N ASP A 59 5.93 3.82 -0.76
CA ASP A 59 7.25 4.47 -0.85
C ASP A 59 7.29 5.85 -0.18
N SER A 60 6.16 6.54 -0.14
CA SER A 60 6.05 7.88 0.44
C SER A 60 5.85 7.89 1.96
N LEU A 61 5.53 6.76 2.59
CA LEU A 61 5.31 6.66 4.03
C LEU A 61 6.65 6.52 4.77
N PRO A 62 6.88 7.25 5.87
CA PRO A 62 8.11 7.11 6.64
C PRO A 62 8.14 5.76 7.38
N SER A 63 9.35 5.26 7.62
CA SER A 63 9.59 3.95 8.22
C SER A 63 8.84 3.75 9.54
N ASP A 64 8.84 4.76 10.40
CA ASP A 64 8.16 4.78 11.70
C ASP A 64 6.64 4.56 11.59
N THR A 65 6.03 4.93 10.46
CA THR A 65 4.59 4.69 10.21
C THR A 65 4.31 3.21 9.89
N MET A 66 5.31 2.52 9.33
CA MET A 66 5.25 1.13 8.87
C MET A 66 5.88 0.13 9.85
N GLU A 67 6.56 0.59 10.89
CA GLU A 67 7.25 -0.24 11.91
C GLU A 67 6.31 -1.14 12.73
N ARG A 68 4.99 -0.97 12.62
CA ARG A 68 4.05 -1.88 13.27
C ARG A 68 4.00 -3.22 12.53
N LYS A 69 4.20 -4.29 13.30
CA LYS A 69 4.19 -5.70 12.84
C LYS A 69 2.99 -6.06 11.95
N GLU A 70 1.86 -5.40 12.15
CA GLU A 70 0.60 -5.71 11.48
C GLU A 70 0.32 -4.86 10.23
N PHE A 71 1.07 -3.77 9.98
CA PHE A 71 0.75 -2.84 8.88
C PHE A 71 0.67 -3.55 7.53
N PHE A 72 1.70 -4.33 7.18
CA PHE A 72 1.73 -5.06 5.90
C PHE A 72 0.69 -6.18 5.86
N SER A 73 0.48 -6.87 6.98
CA SER A 73 -0.57 -7.89 7.08
C SER A 73 -1.94 -7.27 6.81
N ASP A 74 -2.27 -6.17 7.48
CA ASP A 74 -3.51 -5.43 7.27
C ASP A 74 -3.62 -4.93 5.84
N PHE A 75 -2.55 -4.36 5.28
CA PHE A 75 -2.53 -3.87 3.91
C PHE A 75 -2.92 -4.98 2.93
N PHE A 76 -2.23 -6.12 2.94
CA PHE A 76 -2.49 -7.21 2.01
C PHE A 76 -3.82 -7.90 2.27
N GLN A 77 -4.25 -8.04 3.53
CA GLN A 77 -5.57 -8.60 3.86
C GLN A 77 -6.71 -7.71 3.32
N ASN A 78 -6.63 -6.40 3.53
CA ASN A 78 -7.64 -5.47 3.06
C ASN A 78 -7.63 -5.35 1.52
N LEU A 79 -6.44 -5.37 0.89
CA LEU A 79 -6.30 -5.43 -0.56
C LEU A 79 -6.94 -6.71 -1.14
N TRP A 80 -6.61 -7.87 -0.56
CA TRP A 80 -7.14 -9.17 -0.99
C TRP A 80 -8.65 -9.28 -0.81
N ALA A 81 -9.21 -8.70 0.24
CA ALA A 81 -10.65 -8.64 0.46
C ALA A 81 -11.38 -7.87 -0.67
N GLY A 82 -10.75 -6.86 -1.25
CA GLY A 82 -11.29 -6.08 -2.38
C GLY A 82 -11.23 -6.73 -3.75
N ARG A 83 -10.56 -7.88 -3.90
CA ARG A 83 -10.23 -8.51 -5.21
C ARG A 83 -11.40 -8.77 -6.15
N ASN A 84 -12.60 -8.99 -5.60
CA ASN A 84 -13.82 -9.31 -6.35
C ASN A 84 -14.91 -8.25 -6.16
N ALA A 85 -14.57 -7.09 -5.57
CA ALA A 85 -15.54 -6.04 -5.41
C ALA A 85 -15.99 -5.51 -6.78
N SER A 86 -17.30 -5.30 -6.93
CA SER A 86 -17.90 -4.65 -8.10
C SER A 86 -17.65 -5.33 -9.45
N HIS A 87 -17.61 -6.66 -9.51
CA HIS A 87 -17.50 -7.44 -10.77
C HIS A 87 -16.40 -6.91 -11.70
N PRO A 88 -15.12 -7.00 -11.29
CA PRO A 88 -14.02 -6.33 -11.99
C PRO A 88 -13.84 -6.86 -13.41
N SER A 89 -13.54 -5.94 -14.34
CA SER A 89 -13.16 -6.28 -15.71
C SER A 89 -11.83 -7.03 -15.75
N LYS A 90 -11.46 -7.58 -16.93
CA LYS A 90 -10.14 -8.21 -17.12
C LYS A 90 -8.99 -7.24 -16.82
N ALA A 91 -9.13 -5.98 -17.23
CA ALA A 91 -8.13 -4.94 -16.97
C ALA A 91 -8.02 -4.63 -15.47
N ASP A 92 -9.14 -4.56 -14.76
CA ASP A 92 -9.14 -4.32 -13.31
C ASP A 92 -8.48 -5.48 -12.54
N ARG A 93 -8.71 -6.72 -12.97
CA ARG A 93 -8.04 -7.90 -12.39
C ARG A 93 -6.53 -7.89 -12.67
N MET A 94 -6.12 -7.51 -13.87
CA MET A 94 -4.70 -7.37 -14.20
C MET A 94 -4.04 -6.30 -13.31
N ALA A 95 -4.67 -5.14 -13.18
CA ALA A 95 -4.18 -4.06 -12.30
C ALA A 95 -4.08 -4.52 -10.84
N PHE A 96 -5.02 -5.34 -10.35
CA PHE A 96 -4.96 -5.93 -9.02
C PHE A 96 -3.74 -6.84 -8.83
N TYR A 97 -3.50 -7.76 -9.78
CA TYR A 97 -2.36 -8.68 -9.68
C TYR A 97 -1.03 -7.92 -9.73
N LEU A 98 -0.91 -6.94 -10.62
CA LEU A 98 0.27 -6.07 -10.70
C LEU A 98 0.50 -5.31 -9.38
N ALA A 99 -0.54 -4.73 -8.78
CA ALA A 99 -0.36 -4.04 -7.50
C ALA A 99 0.03 -4.97 -6.35
N ILE A 100 -0.48 -6.21 -6.31
CA ILE A 100 0.00 -7.19 -5.33
C ILE A 100 1.48 -7.46 -5.54
N GLU A 101 1.89 -7.74 -6.77
CA GLU A 101 3.28 -8.03 -7.12
C GLU A 101 4.20 -6.85 -6.76
N GLU A 102 3.90 -5.65 -7.26
CA GLU A 102 4.69 -4.45 -7.04
C GLU A 102 4.79 -4.09 -5.55
N CYS A 103 3.66 -4.09 -4.84
CA CYS A 103 3.66 -3.77 -3.40
C CYS A 103 4.41 -4.85 -2.61
N PHE A 104 4.29 -6.13 -2.96
CA PHE A 104 4.99 -7.21 -2.27
C PHE A 104 6.50 -7.15 -2.50
N LEU A 105 6.93 -6.94 -3.75
CA LEU A 105 8.34 -6.72 -4.09
C LEU A 105 8.90 -5.49 -3.38
N TRP A 106 8.15 -4.39 -3.36
CA TRP A 106 8.54 -3.18 -2.62
C TRP A 106 8.70 -3.46 -1.12
N CYS A 107 7.77 -4.19 -0.51
CA CYS A 107 7.85 -4.57 0.90
C CYS A 107 9.10 -5.41 1.18
N MET A 108 9.42 -6.40 0.34
CA MET A 108 10.61 -7.23 0.51
C MET A 108 11.91 -6.44 0.36
N ASN A 109 11.98 -5.55 -0.62
CA ASN A 109 13.16 -4.72 -0.86
C ASN A 109 13.38 -3.66 0.22
N ASN A 110 12.29 -3.16 0.83
CA ASN A 110 12.36 -2.20 1.92
C ASN A 110 12.30 -2.86 3.30
N ALA A 111 12.13 -4.19 3.40
CA ALA A 111 12.06 -4.90 4.67
C ALA A 111 13.29 -4.63 5.54
N SER A 112 14.50 -4.54 4.96
CA SER A 112 15.72 -4.20 5.70
C SER A 112 15.71 -2.77 6.28
N ARG A 113 14.90 -1.86 5.72
CA ARG A 113 14.72 -0.49 6.21
C ARG A 113 13.71 -0.41 7.37
N HIS A 114 12.84 -1.41 7.51
CA HIS A 114 11.76 -1.43 8.51
C HIS A 114 11.94 -2.51 9.59
N TRP A 115 12.77 -3.53 9.33
CA TRP A 115 12.97 -4.69 10.20
C TRP A 115 14.42 -4.65 10.69
N ASN A 116 14.64 -4.06 11.88
CA ASN A 116 15.96 -3.92 12.50
C ASN A 116 16.57 -5.26 12.99
N ASP A 117 15.89 -6.38 12.76
CA ASP A 117 16.31 -7.71 13.21
C ASP A 117 16.98 -8.43 12.04
N ALA A 118 18.29 -8.19 11.88
CA ALA A 118 19.10 -8.68 10.77
C ALA A 118 18.91 -10.19 10.52
N ASP A 119 18.64 -10.99 11.56
CA ASP A 119 18.47 -12.43 11.48
C ASP A 119 17.21 -12.88 10.69
N LYS A 120 16.15 -12.07 10.65
CA LYS A 120 14.89 -12.44 9.96
C LYS A 120 14.89 -12.07 8.48
N THR A 121 15.69 -11.07 8.09
CA THR A 121 15.79 -10.62 6.70
C THR A 121 16.58 -11.61 5.84
N TYR A 122 17.62 -12.26 6.40
CA TYR A 122 18.38 -13.30 5.70
C TYR A 122 17.58 -14.57 5.48
N HIS A 123 16.77 -14.97 6.47
CA HIS A 123 15.97 -16.18 6.38
C HIS A 123 14.92 -16.09 5.27
N PHE A 124 14.33 -14.91 5.04
CA PHE A 124 13.29 -14.74 4.01
C PHE A 124 13.86 -14.62 2.59
N ARG A 125 15.03 -14.01 2.41
CA ARG A 125 15.70 -13.91 1.10
C ARG A 125 16.20 -15.26 0.56
N MET A 126 16.56 -16.20 1.43
CA MET A 126 17.06 -17.53 1.02
C MET A 126 15.96 -18.48 0.51
N TYR A 127 14.68 -18.27 0.86
CA TYR A 127 13.60 -19.18 0.45
C TYR A 127 13.07 -18.95 -0.98
N LEU A 128 13.54 -17.91 -1.66
CA LEU A 128 13.04 -17.49 -2.98
C LEU A 128 14.08 -17.61 -4.10
N VAL A 129 15.25 -18.20 -3.82
CA VAL A 129 16.27 -18.58 -4.82
C VAL A 129 16.26 -20.09 -5.00
#